data_AF-A0A3N5ZG39-F1
#
_entry.id   AF-A0A3N5ZG39-F1
#
_cell.length_a   1.000
_cell.length_b   1.000
_cell.length_c   1.000
_cell.angle_alpha   90.00
_cell.angle_beta   90.00
_cell.angle_gamma   90.00
#
_symmetry.space_group_name_H-M   'P 1'
#
loop_
_entity.id
_entity.type
_entity.pdbx_description
1 polymer ?
#
loop_
_entity_poly.entity_id
_entity_poly.type
_entity_poly.pdbx_seq_one_letter_code
_entity_poly.pdbx_strand_id
1 'polypeptide(L)'
;MAVTRRSFIRALGAGSAGLVSASVVGARGNEAWAATGGQAAAPGKTSLIRLDSNENPAGPGSKALEAMRAAFAESSLYPHRAGDDLPNAIARSLRVPADHVLATCGSG
;
A
#
# COMPACT_ATOMS: atom_id res chain seq x y z
N MET A 1 -0.09 13.47 43.01
CA MET A 1 -0.43 12.05 42.75
C MET A 1 0.80 11.37 42.18
N ALA A 2 1.31 10.32 42.83
CA ALA A 2 2.54 9.65 42.39
C ALA A 2 2.27 8.83 41.12
N VAL A 3 2.95 9.16 40.02
CA VAL A 3 2.90 8.36 38.79
C VAL A 3 3.64 7.05 39.07
N THR A 4 2.91 5.94 39.06
CA THR A 4 3.50 4.61 39.26
C THR A 4 4.00 4.06 37.93
N ARG A 5 5.01 3.18 37.96
CA ARG A 5 5.48 2.49 36.74
C ARG A 5 4.33 1.77 36.01
N ARG A 6 3.36 1.23 36.76
CA ARG A 6 2.17 0.57 36.20
C ARG A 6 1.20 1.56 35.54
N SER A 7 0.96 2.73 36.14
CA SER A 7 0.12 3.75 35.52
C SER A 7 0.78 4.38 34.30
N PHE A 8 2.12 4.55 34.34
CA PHE A 8 2.91 4.99 33.19
C PHE A 8 2.86 3.96 32.05
N ILE A 9 3.09 2.67 32.33
CA ILE A 9 3.01 1.59 31.32
C ILE A 9 1.60 1.47 30.75
N ARG A 10 0.53 1.64 31.55
CA ARG A 10 -0.85 1.63 31.06
C ARG A 10 -1.16 2.83 30.16
N ALA A 11 -0.72 4.03 30.53
CA ALA A 11 -0.88 5.23 29.71
C ALA A 11 -0.09 5.13 28.40
N LEU A 12 1.13 4.59 28.46
CA LEU A 12 1.96 4.35 27.28
C LEU A 12 1.35 3.27 26.38
N GLY A 13 0.87 2.15 26.95
CA GLY A 13 0.28 1.03 26.21
C GLY A 13 -1.05 1.37 25.52
N ALA A 14 -1.88 2.21 26.14
CA ALA A 14 -3.10 2.72 25.51
C ALA A 14 -2.82 3.71 24.36
N GLY A 15 -1.73 4.48 24.46
CA GLY A 15 -1.30 5.40 23.39
C GLY A 15 -0.49 4.73 22.27
N SER A 16 0.27 3.68 22.57
CA SER A 16 1.15 3.02 21.61
C SER A 16 0.45 1.94 20.77
N ALA A 17 -0.59 1.28 21.28
CA ALA A 17 -1.31 0.26 20.51
C ALA A 17 -1.93 0.82 19.21
N GLY A 18 -2.40 2.08 19.22
CA GLY A 18 -2.91 2.76 18.01
C GLY A 18 -1.82 3.13 17.01
N LEU A 19 -0.60 3.43 17.47
CA LEU A 19 0.52 3.83 16.61
C LEU A 19 1.17 2.63 15.90
N VAL A 20 1.21 1.47 16.54
CA VAL A 20 1.87 0.26 15.99
C VAL A 20 0.98 -0.49 14.99
N SER A 21 -0.34 -0.28 15.02
CA SER A 21 -1.27 -0.90 14.06
C SER A 21 -1.51 -0.07 12.78
N ALA A 22 -1.11 1.21 12.77
CA ALA A 22 -1.32 2.09 11.61
C ALA A 22 -0.41 1.76 10.41
N SER A 23 0.68 1.01 10.62
CA SER A 23 1.72 0.73 9.63
C SER A 23 1.44 -0.48 8.72
N VAL A 24 0.32 -1.20 8.88
CA VAL A 24 -0.01 -2.36 8.03
C VAL A 24 -1.03 -2.02 6.92
N VAL A 25 -1.67 -0.85 6.97
CA VAL A 25 -2.74 -0.46 6.02
C VAL A 25 -2.47 0.93 5.44
N GLY A 26 -1.31 1.13 4.83
CA GLY A 26 -0.88 2.42 4.28
C GLY A 26 -1.19 2.68 2.80
N ALA A 27 -1.87 1.75 2.10
CA ALA A 27 -1.99 1.86 0.63
C ALA A 27 -3.28 1.23 0.07
N ARG A 28 -4.45 1.56 0.64
CA ARG A 28 -5.75 1.07 0.14
C ARG A 28 -6.87 2.11 0.17
N GLY A 29 -6.57 3.36 0.47
CA GLY A 29 -7.62 4.37 0.60
C GLY A 29 -8.14 4.64 1.99
N ASN A 30 -7.39 4.17 2.98
CA ASN A 30 -7.75 4.31 4.38
C ASN A 30 -6.73 5.21 5.08
N GLU A 31 -5.91 5.95 4.34
CA GLU A 31 -4.82 6.75 4.88
C GLU A 31 -5.39 7.88 5.76
N ALA A 32 -6.45 8.55 5.29
CA ALA A 32 -7.19 9.54 6.07
C ALA A 32 -7.85 8.93 7.33
N TRP A 33 -8.43 7.74 7.21
CA TRP A 33 -9.01 7.02 8.34
C TRP A 33 -7.95 6.62 9.37
N ALA A 34 -6.80 6.12 8.91
CA ALA A 34 -5.65 5.76 9.74
C ALA A 34 -5.04 6.97 10.44
N ALA A 35 -4.98 8.14 9.78
CA ALA A 35 -4.54 9.40 10.38
C ALA A 35 -5.41 9.82 11.58
N THR A 36 -6.68 9.41 11.62
CA THR A 36 -7.58 9.62 12.77
C THR A 36 -7.49 8.53 13.85
N GLY A 37 -6.55 7.58 13.73
CA GLY A 37 -6.47 6.43 14.63
C GLY A 37 -7.69 5.50 14.54
N GLY A 38 -8.37 5.48 13.39
CA GLY A 38 -9.58 4.70 13.19
C GLY A 38 -10.81 5.17 13.97
N GLN A 39 -10.78 6.40 14.51
CA GLN A 39 -11.89 6.97 15.29
C GLN A 39 -13.04 7.48 14.41
N ALA A 40 -12.77 7.80 13.13
CA ALA A 40 -13.80 8.12 12.16
C ALA A 40 -14.56 6.85 11.72
N ALA A 41 -15.82 7.02 11.31
CA ALA A 41 -16.56 5.91 10.70
C ALA A 41 -15.80 5.38 9.47
N ALA A 42 -15.71 4.05 9.34
CA ALA A 42 -15.06 3.45 8.17
C ALA A 42 -15.74 3.94 6.88
N PRO A 43 -14.98 4.27 5.82
CA PRO A 43 -15.56 4.76 4.58
C PRO A 43 -16.54 3.72 4.01
N GLY A 44 -17.83 4.08 3.99
CA GLY A 44 -18.87 3.25 3.41
C GLY A 44 -18.75 3.20 1.89
N LYS A 45 -19.20 2.10 1.27
CA LYS A 45 -19.38 1.99 -0.18
C LYS A 45 -20.57 2.84 -0.63
N THR A 46 -20.45 4.15 -0.58
CA THR A 46 -21.44 5.09 -1.09
C THR A 46 -20.85 5.85 -2.28
N SER A 47 -21.71 6.51 -3.06
CA SER A 47 -21.40 7.33 -4.24
C SER A 47 -20.57 8.59 -3.93
N LEU A 48 -19.58 8.47 -3.06
CA LEU A 48 -18.70 9.54 -2.62
C LEU A 48 -17.57 9.75 -3.63
N ILE A 49 -17.24 11.01 -3.85
CA ILE A 49 -16.06 11.40 -4.63
C ILE A 49 -14.84 11.20 -3.72
N ARG A 50 -13.93 10.31 -4.14
CA ARG A 50 -12.71 9.94 -3.40
C ARG A 50 -11.53 10.78 -3.88
N LEU A 51 -10.96 11.60 -2.99
CA LEU A 51 -9.87 12.56 -3.28
C LEU A 51 -8.76 12.53 -2.23
N ASP A 52 -8.69 11.46 -1.44
CA ASP A 52 -7.90 11.36 -0.20
C ASP A 52 -6.66 10.46 -0.31
N SER A 53 -6.37 9.88 -1.49
CA SER A 53 -5.29 8.90 -1.67
C SER A 53 -4.44 9.09 -2.93
N ASN A 54 -4.52 10.25 -3.60
CA ASN A 54 -3.76 10.55 -4.83
C ASN A 54 -3.93 9.51 -5.95
N GLU A 55 -5.09 8.86 -6.03
CA GLU A 55 -5.40 7.90 -7.09
C GLU A 55 -5.51 8.58 -8.45
N ASN A 56 -5.16 7.87 -9.52
CA ASN A 56 -5.39 8.35 -10.88
C ASN A 56 -6.84 8.05 -11.30
N PRO A 57 -7.70 9.06 -11.54
CA PRO A 57 -9.11 8.86 -11.88
C PRO A 57 -9.32 8.23 -13.27
N ALA A 58 -8.33 8.29 -14.17
CA ALA A 58 -8.43 7.67 -15.49
C ALA A 58 -8.26 6.14 -15.44
N GLY A 59 -7.76 5.60 -14.32
CA GLY A 59 -7.42 4.19 -14.20
C GLY A 59 -6.23 3.77 -15.09
N PRO A 60 -5.94 2.46 -15.16
CA PRO A 60 -4.89 1.93 -16.02
C PRO A 60 -5.29 2.00 -17.51
N GLY A 61 -4.32 2.22 -18.38
CA GLY A 61 -4.53 2.21 -19.84
C GLY A 61 -4.94 0.82 -20.37
N SER A 62 -5.59 0.79 -21.53
CA SER A 62 -6.14 -0.45 -22.13
C SER A 62 -5.10 -1.57 -22.28
N LYS A 63 -3.88 -1.26 -22.73
CA LYS A 63 -2.79 -2.25 -22.85
C LYS A 63 -2.42 -2.89 -21.50
N ALA A 64 -2.46 -2.13 -20.41
CA ALA A 64 -2.19 -2.65 -19.08
C ALA A 64 -3.33 -3.55 -18.59
N LEU A 65 -4.59 -3.18 -18.86
CA LEU A 65 -5.76 -4.00 -18.57
C LEU A 65 -5.73 -5.35 -19.31
N GLU A 66 -5.42 -5.35 -20.60
CA GLU A 66 -5.31 -6.60 -21.36
C GLU A 66 -4.17 -7.49 -20.84
N ALA A 67 -3.01 -6.91 -20.53
CA ALA A 67 -1.89 -7.67 -19.94
C ALA A 67 -2.26 -8.28 -18.57
N MET A 68 -2.95 -7.52 -17.71
CA MET A 68 -3.45 -8.03 -16.42
C MET A 68 -4.44 -9.18 -16.59
N ARG A 69 -5.37 -9.09 -17.54
CA ARG A 69 -6.34 -10.16 -17.83
C ARG A 69 -5.64 -11.41 -18.35
N ALA A 70 -4.67 -11.27 -19.24
CA ALA A 70 -3.91 -12.39 -19.76
C ALA A 70 -3.11 -13.10 -18.65
N ALA A 71 -2.44 -12.33 -17.78
CA ALA A 71 -1.67 -12.87 -16.66
C ALA A 71 -2.53 -13.54 -15.59
N PHE A 72 -3.82 -13.19 -15.48
CA PHE A 72 -4.72 -13.72 -14.45
C PHE A 72 -4.87 -15.25 -14.52
N ALA A 73 -4.83 -15.84 -15.73
CA ALA A 73 -4.92 -17.28 -15.93
C ALA A 73 -3.76 -18.06 -15.27
N GLU A 74 -2.61 -17.42 -15.07
CA GLU A 74 -1.41 -18.03 -14.49
C GLU A 74 -1.21 -17.66 -13.01
N SER A 75 -2.16 -16.94 -12.40
CA SER A 75 -2.04 -16.40 -11.04
C SER A 75 -1.91 -17.45 -9.92
N SER A 76 -2.21 -18.71 -10.20
CA SER A 76 -1.99 -19.83 -9.27
C SER A 76 -0.53 -20.28 -9.19
N LEU A 77 0.31 -19.82 -10.11
CA LEU A 77 1.74 -20.13 -10.17
C LEU A 77 2.55 -18.99 -9.57
N TYR A 78 3.66 -19.33 -8.91
CA TYR A 78 4.65 -18.31 -8.57
C TYR A 78 5.25 -17.71 -9.85
N PRO A 79 5.51 -16.39 -9.88
CA PRO A 79 5.98 -15.69 -11.08
C PRO A 79 7.46 -15.94 -11.37
N HIS A 80 7.85 -17.21 -11.58
CA HIS A 80 9.24 -17.63 -11.66
C HIS A 80 9.98 -17.04 -12.87
N ARG A 81 9.28 -16.80 -13.99
CA ARG A 81 9.85 -16.21 -15.22
C ARG A 81 9.68 -14.69 -15.32
N ALA A 82 8.65 -14.13 -14.69
CA ALA A 82 8.33 -12.70 -14.79
C ALA A 82 9.20 -11.81 -13.88
N GLY A 83 9.96 -12.40 -12.95
CA GLY A 83 10.77 -11.67 -11.96
C GLY A 83 11.77 -10.70 -12.59
N ASP A 84 12.38 -11.09 -13.71
CA ASP A 84 13.39 -10.26 -14.39
C ASP A 84 12.80 -9.38 -15.50
N ASP A 85 11.63 -9.71 -16.04
CA ASP A 85 11.05 -9.01 -17.20
C ASP A 85 10.70 -7.55 -16.86
N LEU A 86 10.08 -7.33 -15.70
CA LEU A 86 9.68 -6.00 -15.22
C LEU A 86 10.89 -5.08 -14.94
N PRO A 87 11.87 -5.45 -14.09
CA PRO A 87 13.01 -4.59 -13.82
C PRO A 87 13.84 -4.34 -15.09
N ASN A 88 14.00 -5.32 -15.99
CA ASN A 88 14.69 -5.13 -17.27
C ASN A 88 13.93 -4.17 -18.20
N ALA A 89 12.59 -4.25 -18.26
CA ALA A 89 11.79 -3.32 -19.06
C ALA A 89 11.87 -1.88 -18.53
N ILE A 90 11.86 -1.70 -17.20
CA ILE A 90 12.04 -0.41 -16.54
C ILE A 90 13.45 0.14 -16.82
N ALA A 91 14.49 -0.67 -16.65
CA ALA A 91 15.87 -0.28 -16.91
C ALA A 91 16.06 0.22 -18.35
N ARG A 92 15.50 -0.48 -19.35
CA ARG A 92 15.50 -0.05 -20.76
C ARG A 92 14.77 1.29 -20.97
N SER A 93 13.60 1.44 -20.36
CA SER A 93 12.80 2.67 -20.47
C SER A 93 13.55 3.89 -19.90
N LEU A 94 14.20 3.71 -18.74
CA LEU A 94 14.95 4.75 -18.03
C LEU A 94 16.40 4.90 -18.52
N ARG A 95 16.87 4.02 -19.42
CA ARG A 95 18.25 3.98 -19.95
C ARG A 95 19.31 3.85 -18.87
N VAL A 96 19.07 2.95 -17.91
CA VAL A 96 20.01 2.62 -16.83
C VAL A 96 20.43 1.15 -16.90
N PRO A 97 21.56 0.76 -16.30
CA PRO A 97 21.92 -0.63 -16.09
C PRO A 97 20.81 -1.41 -15.35
N ALA A 98 20.63 -2.69 -15.68
CA ALA A 98 19.56 -3.52 -15.12
C ALA A 98 19.71 -3.74 -13.60
N ASP A 99 20.95 -3.83 -13.12
CA ASP A 99 21.33 -3.95 -11.71
C ASP A 99 21.05 -2.68 -10.87
N HIS A 100 20.64 -1.57 -11.52
CA HIS A 100 20.17 -0.37 -10.82
C HIS A 100 18.67 -0.42 -10.51
N VAL A 101 17.94 -1.46 -10.92
CA VAL A 101 16.48 -1.55 -10.77
C VAL A 101 16.12 -2.78 -9.93
N LEU A 102 15.45 -2.54 -8.81
CA LEU A 102 14.83 -3.59 -7.99
C LEU A 102 13.30 -3.40 -8.01
N ALA A 103 12.57 -4.44 -8.39
CA ALA A 103 11.12 -4.43 -8.32
C ALA A 103 10.65 -4.85 -6.92
N THR A 104 9.78 -4.04 -6.30
CA THR A 104 9.18 -4.28 -4.98
C THR A 104 7.66 -4.12 -5.01
N CYS A 105 6.97 -4.57 -3.96
CA CYS A 105 5.52 -4.45 -3.83
C CYS A 105 5.08 -3.06 -3.33
N GLY A 106 5.34 -2.03 -4.15
CA GLY A 106 5.14 -0.64 -3.76
C GLY A 106 6.39 -0.02 -3.14
N SER A 107 6.33 1.29 -2.90
CA SER A 107 7.47 2.09 -2.44
C SER A 107 7.56 2.26 -0.92
N GLY A 108 6.59 1.74 -0.17
CA GLY A 108 6.45 1.93 1.29
C GLY A 108 6.80 0.68 2.07
#